data_AF-A0A9D4H760-F1
#
_entry.id   AF-A0A9D4H760-F1
#
_cell.length_a   1.000
_cell.length_b   1.000
_cell.length_c   1.000
_cell.angle_alpha   90.00
_cell.angle_beta   90.00
_cell.angle_gamma   90.00
#
_symmetry.space_group_name_H-M   'P 1'
#
loop_
_entity.id
_entity.type
_entity.pdbx_description
1 polymer ?
#
loop_
_entity_poly.entity_id
_entity_poly.type
_entity_poly.pdbx_seq_one_letter_code
_entity_poly.pdbx_strand_id
1 'polypeptide(L)' 'MPPYVTPPTWLTRHLHPLAFRQIPTPSNYLKCSLYPATIILWNSLPANIVQAPTLNQFRQGVAKLDHSF' A
#
# COMPACT_ATOMS: atom_id res chain seq x y z
N MET A 1 24.34 -9.55 15.91
CA MET A 1 22.96 -9.20 15.56
C MET A 1 22.46 -10.19 14.51
N PRO A 2 21.20 -10.65 14.57
CA PRO A 2 20.70 -11.61 13.61
C PRO A 2 20.62 -11.02 12.18
N PRO A 3 20.88 -11.83 11.14
CA PRO A 3 21.12 -11.37 9.77
C PRO A 3 19.90 -10.73 9.08
N TYR A 4 18.69 -10.86 9.64
CA TYR A 4 17.48 -10.21 9.14
C TYR A 4 17.31 -8.76 9.60
N VAL A 5 18.17 -8.26 10.50
CA VAL A 5 18.11 -6.88 11.00
C VAL A 5 19.00 -5.92 10.20
N THR A 6 19.95 -6.45 9.43
CA THR A 6 20.85 -5.66 8.60
C THR A 6 20.26 -5.46 7.19
N PRO A 7 19.97 -4.21 6.78
CA PRO A 7 19.45 -3.94 5.44
C PRO A 7 20.51 -4.29 4.37
N PRO A 8 20.13 -4.96 3.27
CA PRO A 8 21.08 -5.29 2.20
C PRO A 8 21.57 -4.03 1.49
N THR A 9 22.88 -3.85 1.40
CA THR A 9 23.58 -2.65 0.88
C THR A 9 23.65 -2.54 -0.65
N TRP A 10 22.70 -3.14 -1.38
CA TRP A 10 22.74 -3.08 -2.85
C TRP A 10 22.35 -1.69 -3.33
N LEU A 11 23.31 -0.99 -3.95
CA LEU A 11 23.09 0.27 -4.65
C LEU A 11 22.13 0.05 -5.81
N THR A 12 20.86 0.35 -5.57
CA THR A 12 19.85 0.41 -6.63
C THR A 12 19.99 1.78 -7.27
N ARG A 13 20.20 1.84 -8.59
CA ARG A 13 20.66 3.04 -9.31
C ARG A 13 19.72 4.27 -9.22
N HIS A 14 18.56 4.15 -8.55
CA HIS A 14 17.49 5.15 -8.57
C HIS A 14 16.69 5.30 -7.26
N LEU A 15 17.16 4.82 -6.09
CA LEU A 15 16.37 4.88 -4.85
C LEU A 15 17.05 5.70 -3.74
N HIS A 16 16.30 6.64 -3.17
CA HIS A 16 16.71 7.46 -2.02
C HIS A 16 16.89 6.58 -0.76
N PRO A 17 17.85 6.88 0.16
CA PRO A 17 18.12 6.07 1.36
C PRO A 17 16.93 5.84 2.30
N LEU A 18 15.93 6.71 2.26
CA LEU A 18 14.68 6.61 3.06
C LEU A 18 13.50 6.02 2.29
N ALA A 19 13.70 5.54 1.06
CA ALA A 19 12.61 4.96 0.27
C ALA A 19 12.24 3.58 0.84
N PHE A 20 10.94 3.31 0.96
CA PHE A 20 10.45 1.99 1.31
C PHE A 20 10.89 0.97 0.26
N ARG A 21 11.58 -0.09 0.71
CA ARG A 21 12.04 -1.18 -0.16
C ARG A 21 10.94 -2.21 -0.30
N GLN A 22 10.48 -2.43 -1.53
CA GLN A 22 9.58 -3.54 -1.82
C GLN A 22 10.35 -4.86 -1.64
N ILE A 23 9.89 -5.73 -0.74
CA ILE A 23 10.48 -7.05 -0.53
C ILE A 23 10.01 -7.96 -1.68
N PRO A 24 10.92 -8.51 -2.51
CA PRO A 24 10.53 -9.48 -3.53
C PRO A 24 10.08 -10.76 -2.82
N THR A 25 8.76 -10.96 -2.73
CA THR A 25 8.17 -12.16 -2.15
C THR A 25 7.67 -13.08 -3.25
N PRO A 26 7.95 -14.41 -3.17
CA PRO A 26 7.49 -15.38 -4.16
C PRO A 26 5.98 -15.67 -4.03
N SER A 27 5.38 -15.35 -2.88
CA SER A 27 3.96 -15.51 -2.64
C SER A 27 3.17 -14.35 -3.24
N ASN A 28 2.34 -14.65 -4.26
CA ASN A 28 1.41 -13.69 -4.86
C ASN A 28 0.46 -13.05 -3.84
N TYR A 29 0.19 -13.72 -2.72
CA TYR A 29 -0.63 -13.18 -1.63
C TYR A 29 -0.07 -11.85 -1.05
N LEU A 30 1.26 -11.71 -0.94
CA LEU A 30 1.90 -10.48 -0.45
C LEU A 30 2.14 -9.45 -1.57
N LYS A 31 2.20 -9.88 -2.84
CA LYS A 31 2.15 -8.95 -3.99
C LYS A 31 0.82 -8.22 -4.07
N CYS A 32 -0.28 -8.90 -3.69
CA CYS A 32 -1.60 -8.31 -3.72
C CYS A 32 -1.94 -7.45 -2.49
N SER A 33 -1.21 -7.60 -1.38
CA SER A 33 -1.56 -6.96 -0.12
C SER A 33 -1.06 -5.52 0.00
N LEU A 34 -0.04 -5.15 -0.77
CA LEU A 34 0.59 -3.82 -0.71
C LEU A 34 0.87 -3.33 -2.13
N TYR A 35 -0.19 -3.06 -2.89
CA TYR A 35 -0.04 -2.40 -4.19
C TYR A 35 0.33 -0.93 -3.96
N PRO A 36 1.57 -0.48 -4.25
CA PRO A 36 1.94 0.91 -4.07
C PRO A 36 1.06 1.84 -4.90
N ALA A 37 0.58 1.35 -6.05
CA ALA A 37 -0.36 2.04 -6.92
C ALA A 37 -1.72 2.34 -6.24
N THR A 38 -2.19 1.48 -5.33
CA THR A 38 -3.46 1.71 -4.63
C THR A 38 -3.30 2.56 -3.38
N ILE A 39 -2.08 2.84 -2.92
CA ILE A 39 -1.84 3.72 -1.76
C ILE A 39 -2.39 5.12 -2.02
N ILE A 40 -2.25 5.64 -3.24
CA ILE A 40 -2.81 6.93 -3.64
C ILE A 40 -4.34 6.91 -3.52
N LEU A 41 -4.97 5.81 -3.96
CA LEU A 41 -6.41 5.60 -3.84
C LEU A 41 -6.85 5.56 -2.37
N TRP A 42 -6.15 4.79 -1.53
CA TRP A 42 -6.44 4.71 -0.09
C TRP A 42 -6.27 6.05 0.62
N ASN A 43 -5.25 6.83 0.27
CA ASN A 43 -5.02 8.16 0.85
C ASN A 43 -6.04 9.20 0.37
N SER A 44 -6.61 9.02 -0.82
CA SER A 44 -7.67 9.88 -1.35
C SER A 44 -9.05 9.60 -0.76
N LEU A 45 -9.21 8.51 0.02
CA LEU A 45 -10.50 8.17 0.60
C LEU A 45 -10.93 9.20 1.66
N PRO A 46 -12.17 9.72 1.54
CA PRO A 46 -12.77 10.55 2.58
C PRO A 46 -12.84 9.84 3.94
N ALA A 47 -12.54 10.58 5.02
CA ALA A 47 -12.51 10.04 6.38
C ALA A 47 -13.84 9.41 6.82
N ASN A 48 -14.98 9.95 6.36
CA ASN A 48 -16.30 9.40 6.64
C ASN A 48 -16.52 8.01 6.02
N ILE A 49 -15.91 7.71 4.87
CA ILE A 49 -15.97 6.38 4.24
C ILE A 49 -15.07 5.41 4.99
N VAL A 50 -13.84 5.83 5.32
CA VAL A 50 -12.88 5.01 6.08
C VAL A 50 -13.42 4.63 7.47
N GLN A 51 -14.14 5.54 8.13
CA GLN A 51 -14.74 5.33 9.45
C GLN A 51 -16.10 4.61 9.39
N ALA A 52 -16.54 4.10 8.24
CA ALA A 52 -17.82 3.41 8.13
C ALA A 52 -17.88 2.18 9.07
N PRO A 53 -18.92 2.06 9.92
CA PRO A 53 -19.01 1.00 10.93
C PRO A 53 -19.28 -0.40 10.36
N THR A 54 -19.69 -0.49 9.10
CA THR A 54 -19.95 -1.77 8.42
C THR A 54 -19.30 -1.81 7.04
N LEU A 55 -18.90 -3.01 6.65
CA LEU A 55 -18.26 -3.25 5.34
C LEU A 55 -19.20 -2.90 4.16
N ASN A 56 -20.51 -3.09 4.33
CA ASN A 56 -21.49 -2.71 3.31
C ASN A 56 -21.57 -1.20 3.11
N GLN A 57 -21.53 -0.42 4.20
CA GLN A 57 -21.50 1.05 4.11
C GLN A 57 -20.18 1.55 3.51
N PHE A 58 -19.06 0.93 3.86
CA PHE A 58 -17.77 1.21 3.21
C PHE A 58 -17.86 0.98 1.70
N ARG A 59 -18.36 -0.19 1.24
CA ARG A 59 -18.52 -0.48 -0.20
C ARG A 59 -19.41 0.53 -0.91
N GLN A 60 -20.55 0.89 -0.31
CA GLN A 60 -21.46 1.88 -0.89
C GLN A 60 -20.83 3.27 -0.96
N GLY A 61 -20.03 3.64 0.04
CA GLY A 61 -19.27 4.89 0.06
C GLY A 61 -18.23 4.93 -1.06
N VAL A 62 -17.41 3.88 -1.17
CA VAL A 62 -16.40 3.76 -2.22
C VAL A 62 -17.02 3.75 -3.62
N ALA A 63 -18.14 3.04 -3.82
CA ALA A 63 -18.81 2.95 -5.11
C ALA A 63 -19.41 4.27 -5.62
N LYS A 64 -19.58 5.27 -4.73
CA LYS A 64 -20.06 6.61 -5.08
C LYS A 64 -18.93 7.60 -5.37
N LEU A 65 -17.68 7.21 -5.12
CA LEU A 65 -16.54 8.05 -5.45
C LEU A 65 -16.35 8.07 -6.97
N ASP A 66 -16.11 9.25 -7.50
CA ASP A 66 -15.70 9.40 -8.89
C ASP A 66 -14.28 8.83 -9.03
N HIS A 67 -14.10 7.87 -9.93
CA HIS A 67 -12.83 7.21 -10.20
C HIS A 67 -12.08 7.85 -11.36
N SER A 68 -12.31 9.14 -11.60
CA SER A 68 -11.59 9.95 -12.57
C SER A 68 -10.17 10.23 -12.05
N PHE A 69 -9.24 9.30 -12.32
CA PHE A 69 -7.80 9.46 -12.11
C PHE A 69 -7.08 9.79 -13.42
#